data_AF-A0A7D6VA52-F1
#
_entry.id   AF-A0A7D6VA52-F1
#
_cell.length_a   1.000
_cell.length_b   1.000
_cell.length_c   1.000
_cell.angle_alpha   90.00
_cell.angle_beta   90.00
_cell.angle_gamma   90.00
#
_symmetry.space_group_name_H-M   'P 1'
#
loop_
_entity.id
_entity.type
_entity.pdbx_description
1 polymer ?
#
loop_
_entity_poly.entity_id
_entity_poly.type
_entity_poly.pdbx_seq_one_letter_code
_entity_poly.pdbx_strand_id
1 'polypeptide(L)'
;MGRLTIRRLALGCCVAAALLGATACSSADGPGGRVSEGCDLFDSAECVVTFDRHVERPYVTVDGKKVMLVALNDDEVTVEMHNSIGTHRTHRVRLGGEDGSLSGYHIEVREITAEHVVIVVIPQDG
;
A
#
# COMPACT_ATOMS: atom_id res chain seq x y z
N MET A 1 65.35 -3.07 7.08
CA MET A 1 64.59 -2.67 5.87
C MET A 1 63.12 -2.95 6.12
N GLY A 2 62.32 -1.93 6.41
CA GLY A 2 60.88 -2.08 6.62
C GLY A 2 60.17 -0.97 5.86
N ARG A 3 59.30 -1.33 4.91
CA ARG A 3 58.46 -0.37 4.17
C ARG A 3 57.07 -0.95 3.91
N LEU A 4 56.11 -0.31 4.59
CA LEU A 4 54.82 0.19 4.10
C LEU A 4 53.84 -0.81 3.45
N THR A 5 52.84 -1.21 4.23
CA THR A 5 51.60 -1.88 3.79
C THR A 5 50.69 -0.89 3.04
N ILE A 6 50.36 -1.21 1.78
CA ILE A 6 49.56 -0.39 0.87
C ILE A 6 48.06 -0.65 1.10
N ARG A 7 47.31 0.40 1.44
CA ARG A 7 45.84 0.47 1.35
C ARG A 7 45.41 0.41 -0.12
N ARG A 8 44.47 -0.48 -0.47
CA ARG A 8 43.57 -0.31 -1.63
C ARG A 8 42.17 -0.86 -1.30
N LEU A 9 41.28 0.07 -0.91
CA LEU A 9 39.83 -0.08 -1.04
C LEU A 9 39.51 -0.04 -2.54
N ALA A 10 38.97 -1.13 -3.10
CA ALA A 10 38.30 -1.13 -4.39
C ALA A 10 37.46 -2.39 -4.55
N LEU A 11 36.16 -2.26 -4.32
CA LEU A 11 35.14 -3.09 -4.97
C LEU A 11 33.93 -2.17 -5.19
N GLY A 12 33.99 -1.46 -6.31
CA GLY A 12 32.80 -0.89 -6.93
C GLY A 12 32.16 -1.93 -7.84
N CYS A 13 30.84 -1.93 -7.93
CA CYS A 13 30.12 -2.08 -9.20
C CYS A 13 28.62 -1.85 -9.00
N CYS A 14 27.99 -1.24 -10.02
CA CYS A 14 26.57 -1.32 -10.38
C CYS A 14 25.63 -0.44 -9.52
N VAL A 15 24.77 0.46 -10.05
CA VAL A 15 24.24 0.66 -11.41
C VAL A 15 23.88 2.15 -11.55
N ALA A 16 24.31 2.78 -12.64
CA ALA A 16 23.67 3.98 -13.15
C ALA A 16 22.31 3.58 -13.75
N ALA A 17 21.20 3.99 -13.13
CA ALA A 17 19.87 3.84 -13.70
C ALA A 17 19.31 5.21 -14.06
N ALA A 18 18.84 5.29 -15.30
CA ALA A 18 18.49 6.49 -16.05
C ALA A 18 17.32 7.29 -15.46
N LEU A 19 17.37 8.60 -15.68
CA LEU A 19 16.22 9.48 -15.80
C LEU A 19 15.29 8.96 -16.91
N LEU A 20 14.15 8.38 -16.56
CA LEU A 20 13.01 8.19 -17.45
C LEU A 20 11.73 8.46 -16.65
N GLY A 21 11.00 9.50 -17.07
CA GLY A 21 9.59 9.76 -16.81
C GLY A 21 9.04 9.40 -15.44
N ALA A 22 8.87 10.39 -14.57
CA ALA A 22 7.91 10.31 -13.47
C ALA A 22 6.49 10.32 -14.03
N THR A 23 6.08 9.22 -14.66
CA THR A 23 4.69 8.93 -14.98
C THR A 23 4.04 8.37 -13.72
N ALA A 24 3.16 9.17 -13.13
CA ALA A 24 2.12 8.83 -12.16
C ALA A 24 2.39 7.62 -11.23
N CYS A 25 2.76 7.89 -9.98
CA CYS A 25 2.69 6.90 -8.90
C CYS A 25 1.22 6.62 -8.58
N SER A 26 0.57 5.75 -9.35
CA SER A 26 -0.88 5.57 -9.24
C SER A 26 -1.32 4.46 -8.27
N SER A 27 -0.44 3.55 -7.89
CA SER A 27 -0.61 2.64 -6.77
C SER A 27 0.76 2.01 -6.48
N ALA A 28 0.99 1.60 -5.24
CA ALA A 28 2.26 1.02 -4.84
C ALA A 28 2.07 0.08 -3.66
N ASP A 29 2.74 -1.07 -3.74
CA ASP A 29 2.91 -1.98 -2.63
C ASP A 29 3.68 -1.27 -1.50
N GLY A 30 3.16 -1.38 -0.28
CA GLY A 30 3.87 -0.99 0.94
C GLY A 30 4.25 -2.23 1.76
N PRO A 31 4.93 -2.04 2.91
CA PRO A 31 5.18 -3.11 3.86
C PRO A 31 3.90 -3.89 4.17
N GLY A 32 3.94 -5.20 3.95
CA GLY A 32 2.82 -6.10 4.22
C GLY A 32 1.54 -5.80 3.43
N GLY A 33 1.56 -4.91 2.45
CA GLY A 33 0.40 -4.56 1.64
C GLY A 33 0.68 -4.82 0.17
N ARG A 34 -0.27 -5.43 -0.53
CA ARG A 34 -0.21 -5.66 -1.97
C ARG A 34 -1.47 -5.15 -2.64
N VAL A 35 -1.32 -4.57 -3.82
CA VAL A 35 -2.44 -4.13 -4.66
C VAL A 35 -2.52 -5.01 -5.91
N SER A 36 -3.72 -5.33 -6.37
CA SER A 36 -3.92 -6.01 -7.66
C SER A 36 -3.38 -5.17 -8.82
N GLU A 37 -2.91 -5.85 -9.88
CA GLU A 37 -2.51 -5.16 -11.11
C GLU A 37 -3.65 -4.30 -11.68
N GLY A 38 -3.34 -3.11 -12.18
CA GLY A 38 -4.30 -2.22 -12.83
C GLY A 38 -4.91 -1.15 -11.93
N CYS A 39 -4.66 -1.17 -10.62
CA CYS A 39 -5.05 -0.11 -9.67
C CYS A 39 -4.41 1.26 -9.91
N ASP A 40 -3.42 1.27 -10.79
CA ASP A 40 -2.70 2.45 -11.24
C ASP A 40 -3.44 3.24 -12.33
N LEU A 41 -4.47 2.62 -12.91
CA LEU A 41 -5.15 3.15 -14.07
C LEU A 41 -6.38 3.88 -13.57
N PHE A 42 -6.54 5.13 -14.00
CA PHE A 42 -7.73 5.98 -13.82
C PHE A 42 -9.06 5.33 -14.28
N ASP A 43 -9.01 4.10 -14.79
CA ASP A 43 -10.10 3.31 -15.36
C ASP A 43 -10.38 2.04 -14.55
N SER A 44 -9.69 1.83 -13.42
CA SER A 44 -9.95 0.68 -12.54
C SER A 44 -11.18 0.95 -11.68
N ALA A 45 -12.28 0.28 -12.02
CA ALA A 45 -13.52 0.34 -11.26
C ALA A 45 -13.35 -0.23 -9.84
N GLU A 46 -12.41 -1.16 -9.64
CA GLU A 46 -12.18 -1.81 -8.35
C GLU A 46 -10.70 -2.10 -8.13
N CYS A 47 -10.25 -1.87 -6.90
CA CYS A 47 -8.90 -2.18 -6.44
C CYS A 47 -8.88 -3.20 -5.33
N VAL A 48 -8.32 -4.38 -5.59
CA VAL A 48 -8.16 -5.42 -4.58
C VAL A 48 -6.87 -5.19 -3.81
N VAL A 49 -6.98 -5.04 -2.50
CA VAL A 49 -5.85 -4.81 -1.60
C VAL A 49 -5.76 -5.95 -0.61
N THR A 50 -4.58 -6.54 -0.49
CA THR A 50 -4.29 -7.60 0.49
C THR A 50 -3.28 -7.11 1.52
N PHE A 51 -3.64 -7.20 2.80
CA PHE A 51 -2.76 -6.91 3.93
C PHE A 51 -2.34 -8.20 4.65
N ASP A 52 -1.04 -8.35 4.90
CA ASP A 52 -0.45 -9.38 5.75
C ASP A 52 -0.66 -9.03 7.23
N ARG A 53 -1.24 -9.97 7.99
CA ARG A 53 -1.56 -9.79 9.41
C ARG A 53 -0.34 -9.82 10.33
N HIS A 54 0.78 -10.37 9.88
CA HIS A 54 2.00 -10.50 10.68
C HIS A 54 2.94 -9.30 10.53
N VAL A 55 2.55 -8.31 9.71
CA VAL A 55 3.29 -7.07 9.52
C VAL A 55 2.69 -5.98 10.39
N GLU A 56 3.53 -5.25 11.12
CA GLU A 56 3.09 -4.09 11.90
C GLU A 56 2.71 -2.95 10.96
N ARG A 57 1.45 -2.48 11.06
CA ARG A 57 0.91 -1.34 10.30
C ARG A 57 1.09 -1.50 8.77
N PRO A 58 0.55 -2.56 8.17
CA PRO A 58 0.71 -2.80 6.75
C PRO A 58 -0.05 -1.73 5.95
N TYR A 59 0.50 -1.34 4.80
CA TYR A 59 -0.11 -0.30 3.97
C TYR A 59 0.11 -0.53 2.49
N VAL A 60 -0.73 0.12 1.69
CA VAL A 60 -0.57 0.30 0.25
C VAL A 60 -0.83 1.76 -0.12
N THR A 61 -0.49 2.13 -1.34
CA THR A 61 -0.95 3.38 -1.94
C THR A 61 -1.93 3.05 -3.05
N VAL A 62 -3.11 3.67 -3.05
CA VAL A 62 -4.14 3.57 -4.10
C VAL A 62 -4.49 5.00 -4.52
N ASP A 63 -4.31 5.35 -5.80
CA ASP A 63 -4.54 6.70 -6.34
C ASP A 63 -3.82 7.80 -5.52
N GLY A 64 -2.55 7.56 -5.19
CA GLY A 64 -1.75 8.47 -4.36
C GLY A 64 -2.23 8.62 -2.91
N LYS A 65 -3.26 7.88 -2.48
CA LYS A 65 -3.73 7.84 -1.09
C LYS A 65 -3.16 6.63 -0.38
N LYS A 66 -2.61 6.84 0.82
CA LYS A 66 -2.08 5.74 1.62
C LYS A 66 -3.21 5.06 2.37
N VAL A 67 -3.43 3.76 2.12
CA VAL A 67 -4.45 2.94 2.78
C VAL A 67 -3.74 1.99 3.74
N MET A 68 -4.16 2.00 5.02
CA MET A 68 -3.51 1.23 6.08
C MET A 68 -4.53 0.39 6.83
N LEU A 69 -4.15 -0.85 7.18
CA LEU A 69 -4.88 -1.63 8.16
C LEU A 69 -4.36 -1.24 9.57
N VAL A 70 -5.23 -0.68 10.40
CA VAL A 70 -4.84 -0.16 11.73
C VAL A 70 -5.39 -0.97 12.89
N ALA A 71 -6.48 -1.72 12.68
CA ALA A 71 -6.98 -2.68 13.66
C ALA A 71 -7.77 -3.81 12.98
N LEU A 72 -7.85 -4.95 13.64
CA LEU A 72 -8.69 -6.10 13.29
C LEU A 72 -9.26 -6.67 14.59
N ASN A 73 -10.59 -6.78 14.66
CA ASN A 73 -11.32 -7.34 15.79
C ASN A 73 -12.32 -8.37 15.23
N ASP A 74 -12.01 -9.66 15.38
CA ASP A 74 -12.80 -10.77 14.83
C ASP A 74 -13.14 -10.60 13.34
N ASP A 75 -14.35 -10.14 13.03
CA ASP A 75 -14.87 -9.92 11.67
C ASP A 75 -14.87 -8.43 11.24
N GLU A 76 -14.38 -7.52 12.08
CA GLU A 76 -14.35 -6.07 11.84
C GLU A 76 -12.92 -5.57 11.64
N VAL A 77 -12.66 -4.89 10.52
CA VAL A 77 -11.38 -4.22 10.25
C VAL A 77 -11.53 -2.71 10.42
N THR A 78 -10.47 -2.07 10.90
CA THR A 78 -10.34 -0.61 10.85
C THR A 78 -9.30 -0.24 9.82
N VAL A 79 -9.72 0.53 8.82
CA VAL A 79 -8.88 1.04 7.73
C VAL A 79 -8.66 2.53 7.94
N GLU A 80 -7.42 2.99 7.77
CA GLU A 80 -7.06 4.41 7.75
C GLU A 80 -6.64 4.80 6.34
N MET A 81 -7.17 5.91 5.83
CA MET A 81 -6.77 6.45 4.53
C MET A 81 -6.24 7.86 4.69
N HIS A 82 -4.98 8.09 4.28
CA HIS A 82 -4.36 9.40 4.19
C HIS A 82 -4.52 9.96 2.78
N ASN A 83 -4.95 11.21 2.67
CA ASN A 83 -4.95 11.91 1.39
C ASN A 83 -3.62 12.65 1.15
N SER A 84 -3.48 13.19 -0.06
CA SER A 84 -2.29 13.92 -0.53
C SER A 84 -1.99 15.21 0.26
N ILE A 85 -2.97 15.75 0.99
CA ILE A 85 -2.81 16.94 1.85
C ILE A 85 -2.50 16.59 3.31
N GLY A 86 -2.24 15.31 3.61
CA GLY A 86 -1.80 14.85 4.94
C GLY A 86 -2.92 14.70 5.98
N THR A 87 -4.19 14.84 5.59
CA THR A 87 -5.30 14.48 6.48
C THR A 87 -5.63 13.00 6.33
N HIS A 88 -6.13 12.42 7.41
CA HIS A 88 -6.51 11.02 7.45
C HIS A 88 -7.94 10.87 7.97
N ARG A 89 -8.56 9.77 7.57
CA ARG A 89 -9.84 9.32 8.12
C ARG A 89 -9.73 7.83 8.41
N THR A 90 -10.40 7.39 9.45
CA THR A 90 -10.53 5.98 9.80
C THR A 90 -11.95 5.52 9.56
N HIS A 91 -12.10 4.27 9.14
CA HIS A 91 -13.39 3.64 8.95
C HIS A 91 -13.36 2.20 9.44
N ARG A 92 -14.46 1.75 10.02
CA ARG A 92 -14.64 0.37 10.48
C ARG A 92 -15.56 -0.33 9.51
N VAL A 93 -15.18 -1.50 9.04
CA VAL A 93 -15.93 -2.27 8.05
C VAL A 93 -15.96 -3.72 8.52
N ARG A 94 -17.13 -4.35 8.48
CA ARG A 94 -17.28 -5.78 8.77
C ARG A 94 -17.11 -6.62 7.52
N LEU A 95 -16.66 -7.86 7.70
CA LEU A 95 -16.60 -8.87 6.64
C LEU A 95 -17.97 -9.04 5.97
N GLY A 96 -17.99 -8.93 4.64
CA GLY A 96 -19.23 -8.99 3.84
C GLY A 96 -20.13 -7.76 4.00
N GLY A 97 -19.68 -6.73 4.71
CA GLY A 97 -20.32 -5.43 4.79
C GLY A 97 -19.83 -4.49 3.70
N GLU A 98 -20.76 -3.75 3.13
CA GLU A 98 -20.49 -2.56 2.33
C GLU A 98 -20.62 -1.37 3.29
N ASP A 99 -19.53 -0.64 3.55
CA ASP A 99 -19.59 0.50 4.46
C ASP A 99 -19.05 1.79 3.82
N GLY A 100 -19.46 2.91 4.41
CA GLY A 100 -19.48 4.25 3.80
C GLY A 100 -18.20 4.79 3.16
N SER A 101 -18.34 5.92 2.48
CA SER A 101 -17.26 6.62 1.78
C SER A 101 -16.10 6.99 2.71
N LEU A 102 -14.92 6.47 2.41
CA LEU A 102 -13.65 6.88 2.99
C LEU A 102 -12.86 7.71 1.98
N SER A 103 -12.91 9.03 2.11
CA SER A 103 -12.13 9.96 1.28
C SER A 103 -12.42 9.85 -0.23
N GLY A 104 -13.68 9.60 -0.61
CA GLY A 104 -14.11 9.44 -2.01
C GLY A 104 -14.06 8.00 -2.53
N TYR A 105 -13.77 7.04 -1.66
CA TYR A 105 -13.69 5.63 -1.98
C TYR A 105 -14.68 4.83 -1.14
N HIS A 106 -15.37 3.88 -1.76
CA HIS A 106 -16.09 2.84 -1.04
C HIS A 106 -15.12 1.71 -0.68
N ILE A 107 -15.29 1.14 0.51
CA ILE A 107 -14.42 0.08 1.04
C ILE A 107 -15.28 -1.13 1.39
N GLU A 108 -14.94 -2.27 0.80
CA GLU A 108 -15.57 -3.57 1.06
C GLU A 108 -14.54 -4.51 1.70
N VAL A 109 -14.94 -5.32 2.67
CA VAL A 109 -14.09 -6.37 3.23
C VAL A 109 -14.52 -7.71 2.68
N ARG A 110 -13.70 -8.28 1.80
CA ARG A 110 -14.01 -9.54 1.12
C ARG A 110 -13.57 -10.77 1.90
N GLU A 111 -12.42 -10.69 2.56
CA GLU A 111 -11.85 -11.85 3.25
C GLU A 111 -11.04 -11.46 4.49
N ILE A 112 -11.20 -12.22 5.57
CA ILE A 112 -10.34 -12.16 6.76
C ILE A 112 -9.92 -13.59 7.07
N THR A 113 -8.62 -13.87 6.97
CA THR A 113 -8.03 -15.16 7.36
C THR A 113 -7.01 -14.97 8.47
N ALA A 114 -6.43 -16.06 8.98
CA ALA A 114 -5.33 -16.01 9.95
C ALA A 114 -4.08 -15.28 9.41
N GLU A 115 -3.87 -15.32 8.08
CA GLU A 115 -2.63 -14.82 7.45
C GLU A 115 -2.82 -13.43 6.83
N HIS A 116 -4.01 -13.13 6.33
CA HIS A 116 -4.23 -11.92 5.56
C HIS A 116 -5.66 -11.38 5.66
N VAL A 117 -5.81 -10.12 5.27
CA VAL A 117 -7.08 -9.41 5.09
C VAL A 117 -7.15 -8.92 3.66
N VAL A 118 -8.25 -9.19 2.97
CA VAL A 118 -8.53 -8.69 1.63
C VAL A 118 -9.65 -7.65 1.71
N ILE A 119 -9.35 -6.44 1.26
CA ILE A 119 -10.33 -5.38 1.07
C ILE A 119 -10.41 -5.00 -0.40
N VAL A 120 -11.54 -4.42 -0.79
CA VAL A 120 -11.71 -3.81 -2.11
C VAL A 120 -12.00 -2.34 -1.95
N VAL A 121 -11.29 -1.55 -2.75
CA VAL A 121 -11.32 -0.10 -2.75
C VAL A 121 -11.91 0.34 -4.09
N ILE A 122 -13.06 1.01 -4.06
CA ILE A 122 -13.85 1.36 -5.25
C ILE A 122 -13.96 2.88 -5.31
N PRO A 123 -13.45 3.56 -6.35
CA PRO A 123 -13.68 5.00 -6.52
C PRO A 123 -15.19 5.30 -6.58
N GLN A 124 -15.67 6.31 -5.85
CA GLN A 124 -17.09 6.68 -5.91
C GLN A 124 -17.44 7.59 -7.11
N ASP A 125 -16.44 8.25 -7.68
CA ASP A 125 -16.57 9.12 -8.84
C ASP A 125 -16.08 8.36 -10.08
N GLY A 126 -16.98 7.59 -10.70
CA GLY A 126 -16.85 7.07 -12.07
C GLY A 126 -17.61 7.93 -13.06
#